data_AF-A0A928S258-F1
#
_entry.id   AF-A0A928S258-F1
#
_cell.length_a   1.000
_cell.length_b   1.000
_cell.length_c   1.000
_cell.angle_alpha   90.00
_cell.angle_beta   90.00
_cell.angle_gamma   90.00
#
_symmetry.space_group_name_H-M   'P 1'
#
loop_
_entity.id
_entity.type
_entity.pdbx_description
1 polymer ?
#
loop_
_entity_poly.entity_id
_entity_poly.type
_entity_poly.pdbx_seq_one_letter_code
_entity_poly.pdbx_strand_id
1 'polypeptide(L)'
;MLEQKQPELLFSKTGVNSFLGVFFFIARTFGVTVEVFLRRSDSFGQRYFGLQAAAGFVLILFWPVLWQEHSAGPMLVFLALYWLALLTARIRTRRRVKLGGTQPHTLYNGAPTLQKVWRRNPEHRVKTVIEPLYMGAIALCVAIVSVPLAAYLAVAGVCAAASSGMGGALQHRRTMDLHDAFVEQRDTAESFRRMRDGR
;
A
#
# COMPACT_ATOMS: atom_id res chain seq x y z
N MET A 1 -36.33 38.90 3.35
CA MET A 1 -35.22 38.05 3.80
C MET A 1 -35.59 36.62 3.44
N LEU A 2 -35.08 36.11 2.32
CA LEU A 2 -35.31 34.74 1.87
C LEU A 2 -34.19 33.85 2.42
N GLU A 3 -34.55 32.96 3.32
CA GLU A 3 -33.68 31.96 3.92
C GLU A 3 -33.32 30.94 2.82
N GLN A 4 -32.10 31.04 2.31
CA GLN A 4 -31.58 30.17 1.26
C GLN A 4 -31.28 28.80 1.89
N LYS A 5 -32.29 27.92 1.88
CA LYS A 5 -32.18 26.52 2.29
C LYS A 5 -31.26 25.79 1.30
N GLN A 6 -29.96 25.73 1.60
CA GLN A 6 -29.04 24.75 1.01
C GLN A 6 -28.84 23.58 1.99
N PRO A 7 -29.58 22.46 1.85
CA PRO A 7 -29.11 21.23 2.48
C PRO A 7 -29.34 20.01 1.59
N GLU A 8 -28.67 19.88 0.44
CA GLU A 8 -28.66 18.59 -0.29
C GLU A 8 -27.28 18.16 -0.84
N LEU A 9 -26.31 19.06 -0.99
CA LEU A 9 -25.01 18.72 -1.59
C LEU A 9 -23.98 18.12 -0.61
N LEU A 10 -24.24 18.15 0.69
CA LEU A 10 -23.31 17.63 1.73
C LEU A 10 -23.49 16.13 2.04
N PHE A 11 -24.67 15.55 1.79
CA PHE A 11 -24.92 14.13 2.07
C PHE A 11 -24.28 13.19 1.03
N SER A 12 -24.22 13.60 -0.24
CA SER A 12 -23.65 12.78 -1.32
C SER A 12 -22.11 12.63 -1.20
N LYS A 13 -21.40 13.72 -0.87
CA LYS A 13 -19.93 13.69 -0.77
C LYS A 13 -19.42 12.81 0.39
N THR A 14 -20.13 12.80 1.52
CA THR A 14 -19.73 12.02 2.70
C THR A 14 -19.89 10.51 2.49
N GLY A 15 -20.95 10.10 1.79
CA GLY A 15 -21.19 8.69 1.43
C GLY A 15 -20.14 8.15 0.45
N VAL A 16 -19.85 8.91 -0.61
CA VAL A 16 -18.84 8.51 -1.62
C VAL A 16 -17.45 8.41 -1.01
N ASN A 17 -17.05 9.37 -0.17
CA ASN A 17 -15.76 9.33 0.50
C ASN A 17 -15.63 8.14 1.47
N SER A 18 -16.72 7.82 2.19
CA SER A 18 -16.76 6.66 3.09
C SER A 18 -16.64 5.35 2.30
N PHE A 19 -17.38 5.20 1.20
CA PHE A 19 -17.31 4.03 0.33
C PHE A 19 -15.91 3.84 -0.28
N LEU A 20 -15.31 4.91 -0.81
CA LEU A 20 -13.94 4.88 -1.34
C LEU A 20 -12.93 4.52 -0.27
N GLY A 21 -13.11 5.02 0.97
CA GLY A 21 -12.27 4.68 2.11
C GLY A 21 -12.33 3.19 2.46
N VAL A 22 -13.54 2.60 2.51
CA VAL A 22 -13.73 1.16 2.76
C VAL A 22 -13.15 0.33 1.63
N PHE A 23 -13.42 0.70 0.38
CA PHE A 23 -12.87 0.02 -0.79
C PHE A 23 -11.33 0.03 -0.77
N PHE A 24 -10.72 1.19 -0.49
CA PHE A 24 -9.28 1.31 -0.34
C PHE A 24 -8.76 0.44 0.79
N PHE A 25 -9.45 0.41 1.94
CA PHE A 25 -9.06 -0.44 3.06
C PHE A 25 -9.08 -1.93 2.70
N ILE A 26 -10.10 -2.38 1.97
CA ILE A 26 -10.21 -3.77 1.50
C ILE A 26 -9.10 -4.08 0.50
N ALA A 27 -8.95 -3.27 -0.55
CA ALA A 27 -7.88 -3.43 -1.54
C ALA A 27 -6.51 -3.45 -0.86
N ARG A 28 -6.32 -2.59 0.13
CA ARG A 28 -5.08 -2.54 0.90
C ARG A 28 -4.84 -3.80 1.72
N THR A 29 -5.89 -4.33 2.33
CA THR A 29 -5.86 -5.57 3.12
C THR A 29 -5.45 -6.75 2.24
N PHE A 30 -6.08 -6.90 1.08
CA PHE A 30 -5.67 -7.87 0.05
C PHE A 30 -4.21 -7.67 -0.35
N GLY A 31 -3.82 -6.45 -0.69
CA GLY A 31 -2.46 -6.15 -1.14
C GLY A 31 -1.38 -6.50 -0.10
N VAL A 32 -1.61 -6.19 1.18
CA VAL A 32 -0.66 -6.49 2.27
C VAL A 32 -0.36 -7.98 2.36
N THR A 33 -1.31 -8.86 2.01
CA THR A 33 -1.10 -10.31 2.07
C THR A 33 -0.07 -10.83 1.07
N VAL A 34 0.07 -10.19 -0.09
CA VAL A 34 1.07 -10.55 -1.11
C VAL A 34 2.34 -9.71 -1.02
N GLU A 35 2.22 -8.46 -0.58
CA GLU A 35 3.37 -7.54 -0.45
C GLU A 35 4.45 -8.06 0.50
N VAL A 36 4.07 -8.81 1.54
CA VAL A 36 5.03 -9.39 2.49
C VAL A 36 5.99 -10.39 1.82
N PHE A 37 5.57 -11.01 0.71
CA PHE A 37 6.41 -11.92 -0.07
C PHE A 37 7.17 -11.21 -1.19
N LEU A 38 6.50 -10.25 -1.84
CA LEU A 38 7.09 -9.52 -2.98
C LEU A 38 8.21 -8.58 -2.54
N ARG A 39 8.16 -8.09 -1.30
CA ARG A 39 9.05 -7.05 -0.81
C ARG A 39 10.01 -7.55 0.25
N ARG A 40 11.11 -6.82 0.37
CA ARG A 40 12.19 -7.17 1.28
C ARG A 40 11.77 -6.98 2.74
N SER A 41 11.77 -8.07 3.50
CA SER A 41 11.37 -8.12 4.92
C SER A 41 12.14 -7.18 5.86
N ASP A 42 13.36 -6.78 5.50
CA ASP A 42 14.21 -5.85 6.25
C ASP A 42 13.94 -4.38 5.94
N SER A 43 13.10 -4.09 4.95
CA SER A 43 12.89 -2.74 4.44
C SER A 43 11.61 -2.08 4.93
N PHE A 44 10.63 -2.83 5.45
CA PHE A 44 9.33 -2.30 5.86
C PHE A 44 9.40 -1.18 6.92
N GLY A 45 8.43 -0.28 6.89
CA GLY A 45 8.20 0.73 7.92
C GLY A 45 7.65 0.14 9.22
N GLN A 46 7.97 0.76 10.35
CA GLN A 46 7.57 0.27 11.67
C GLN A 46 6.04 0.23 11.90
N ARG A 47 5.30 1.13 11.25
CA ARG A 47 3.82 1.25 11.35
C ARG A 47 3.10 0.61 10.17
N TYR A 48 3.82 -0.11 9.31
CA TYR A 48 3.26 -0.68 8.10
C TYR A 48 2.26 -1.81 8.36
N PHE A 49 2.67 -2.78 9.18
CA PHE A 49 1.84 -3.90 9.59
C PHE A 49 0.94 -3.46 10.76
N GLY A 50 -0.16 -2.77 10.43
CA GLY A 50 -1.20 -2.36 11.37
C GLY A 50 -2.43 -3.27 11.29
N LEU A 51 -3.60 -2.67 11.50
CA LEU A 51 -4.92 -3.34 11.43
C LEU A 51 -5.14 -4.11 10.12
N GLN A 52 -4.56 -3.62 9.01
CA GLN A 52 -4.66 -4.24 7.68
C GLN A 52 -4.04 -5.64 7.62
N ALA A 53 -2.97 -5.91 8.38
CA ALA A 53 -2.36 -7.23 8.41
C ALA A 53 -3.24 -8.24 9.18
N ALA A 54 -3.85 -7.80 10.28
CA ALA A 54 -4.82 -8.61 11.01
C ALA A 54 -6.08 -8.88 10.19
N ALA A 55 -6.59 -7.85 9.49
CA ALA A 55 -7.69 -8.02 8.54
C ALA A 55 -7.34 -8.99 7.41
N GLY A 56 -6.09 -9.00 6.94
CA GLY A 56 -5.60 -9.94 5.93
C GLY A 56 -5.64 -11.39 6.40
N PHE A 57 -5.31 -11.64 7.68
CA PHE A 57 -5.44 -12.96 8.28
C PHE A 57 -6.89 -13.47 8.25
N VAL A 58 -7.83 -12.63 8.69
CA VAL A 58 -9.26 -12.95 8.69
C VAL A 58 -9.74 -13.19 7.25
N LEU A 59 -9.34 -12.33 6.33
CA LEU A 59 -9.71 -12.42 4.92
C LEU A 59 -9.27 -13.75 4.27
N ILE A 60 -8.02 -14.19 4.51
CA ILE A 60 -7.51 -15.48 4.01
C ILE A 60 -8.31 -16.65 4.60
N LEU A 61 -8.70 -16.57 5.88
CA LEU A 61 -9.49 -17.61 6.55
C LEU A 61 -10.92 -17.72 5.98
N PHE A 62 -11.54 -16.59 5.63
CA PHE A 62 -12.90 -16.55 5.11
C PHE A 62 -12.98 -16.86 3.61
N TRP A 63 -11.92 -16.63 2.83
CA TRP A 63 -11.94 -16.83 1.38
C TRP A 63 -12.35 -18.25 0.92
N PRO A 64 -11.92 -19.36 1.55
CA PRO A 64 -12.37 -20.70 1.19
C PRO A 64 -13.88 -20.92 1.30
N VAL A 65 -14.59 -20.15 2.13
CA VAL A 65 -16.05 -20.26 2.29
C VAL A 65 -16.79 -19.92 0.99
N LEU A 66 -16.19 -19.07 0.15
CA LEU A 66 -16.71 -18.72 -1.17
C LEU A 66 -16.50 -19.83 -2.22
N TRP A 67 -15.73 -20.87 -1.89
CA TRP A 67 -15.29 -21.94 -2.80
C TRP A 67 -15.56 -23.32 -2.20
N GLN A 68 -16.83 -23.60 -1.92
CA GLN A 68 -17.27 -24.80 -1.17
C GLN A 68 -16.83 -26.13 -1.83
N GLU A 69 -16.65 -26.15 -3.14
CA GLU A 69 -16.27 -27.36 -3.90
C GLU A 69 -14.77 -27.67 -3.86
N HIS A 70 -13.94 -26.80 -3.27
CA HIS A 70 -12.49 -26.92 -3.32
C HIS A 70 -11.87 -27.16 -1.94
N SER A 71 -10.75 -27.89 -1.90
CA SER A 71 -10.02 -28.13 -0.66
C SER A 71 -9.46 -26.83 -0.08
N ALA A 72 -9.70 -26.58 1.22
CA ALA A 72 -9.15 -25.42 1.94
C ALA A 72 -7.64 -25.52 2.24
N GLY A 73 -7.03 -26.71 2.05
CA GLY A 73 -5.63 -26.99 2.39
C GLY A 73 -4.62 -25.97 1.84
N PRO A 74 -4.59 -25.69 0.53
CA PRO A 74 -3.66 -24.72 -0.07
C PRO A 74 -3.78 -23.30 0.54
N MET A 75 -5.00 -22.89 0.90
CA MET A 75 -5.24 -21.59 1.53
C MET A 75 -4.72 -21.54 2.97
N LEU A 76 -4.83 -22.63 3.73
CA LEU A 76 -4.25 -22.73 5.07
C LEU A 76 -2.72 -22.74 5.04
N VAL A 77 -2.12 -23.41 4.05
CA VAL A 77 -0.66 -23.36 3.83
C VAL A 77 -0.24 -21.92 3.51
N PHE A 78 -0.97 -21.24 2.63
CA PHE A 78 -0.71 -19.82 2.33
C PHE A 78 -0.85 -18.94 3.58
N LEU A 79 -1.85 -19.17 4.43
CA LEU A 79 -2.03 -18.46 5.71
C LEU A 79 -0.83 -18.65 6.65
N ALA A 80 -0.34 -19.88 6.77
CA ALA A 80 0.83 -20.18 7.61
C ALA A 80 2.09 -19.47 7.07
N LEU A 81 2.32 -19.52 5.75
CA LEU A 81 3.42 -18.81 5.10
C LEU A 81 3.29 -17.30 5.28
N TYR A 82 2.08 -16.75 5.16
CA TYR A 82 1.79 -15.33 5.35
C TYR A 82 2.14 -14.90 6.77
N TRP A 83 1.73 -15.68 7.77
CA TRP A 83 2.01 -15.39 9.17
C TRP A 83 3.51 -15.46 9.49
N LEU A 84 4.22 -16.46 8.96
CA LEU A 84 5.68 -16.54 9.07
C LEU A 84 6.38 -15.36 8.39
N ALA A 85 5.92 -14.96 7.21
CA ALA A 85 6.46 -13.80 6.48
C ALA A 85 6.24 -12.49 7.27
N LEU A 86 5.06 -12.31 7.88
CA LEU A 86 4.78 -11.17 8.77
C LEU A 86 5.70 -11.16 9.99
N LEU A 87 5.85 -12.31 10.65
CA LEU A 87 6.68 -12.43 11.85
C LEU A 87 8.15 -12.12 11.54
N THR A 88 8.67 -12.69 10.45
CA THR A 88 10.04 -12.42 10.00
C THR A 88 10.25 -10.95 9.64
N ALA A 89 9.30 -10.32 8.93
CA ALA A 89 9.34 -8.88 8.63
C ALA A 89 9.30 -8.03 9.91
N ARG A 90 8.46 -8.40 10.89
CA ARG A 90 8.35 -7.70 12.17
C ARG A 90 9.63 -7.80 13.00
N ILE A 91 10.22 -8.99 13.08
CA ILE A 91 11.49 -9.22 13.81
C ILE A 91 12.62 -8.44 13.15
N ARG A 92 12.76 -8.52 11.82
CA ARG A 92 13.81 -7.81 11.07
C ARG A 92 13.67 -6.29 11.20
N THR A 93 12.45 -5.77 11.10
CA THR A 93 12.18 -4.34 11.29
C THR A 93 12.54 -3.89 12.71
N ARG A 94 12.13 -4.63 13.75
CA ARG A 94 12.49 -4.33 15.14
C ARG A 94 13.99 -4.38 15.38
N ARG A 95 14.67 -5.40 14.84
CA ARG A 95 16.13 -5.54 14.94
C ARG A 95 16.85 -4.36 14.29
N ARG A 96 16.43 -3.95 13.09
CA ARG A 96 16.99 -2.78 12.38
C ARG A 96 16.85 -1.49 13.21
N VAL A 97 15.65 -1.24 13.74
CA VAL A 97 15.38 -0.06 14.59
C VAL A 97 16.23 -0.08 15.86
N LYS A 98 16.34 -1.25 16.52
CA LYS A 98 17.15 -1.39 17.73
C LYS A 98 18.65 -1.18 17.48
N LEU A 99 19.14 -1.52 16.30
CA LEU A 99 20.54 -1.33 15.89
C LEU A 99 20.84 0.08 15.35
N GLY A 100 19.87 1.01 15.40
CA GLY A 100 20.05 2.37 14.88
C GLY A 100 20.17 2.45 13.35
N GLY A 101 19.69 1.42 12.63
CA GLY A 101 19.73 1.40 11.16
C GLY A 101 18.84 2.50 10.55
N THR A 102 19.16 2.91 9.31
CA THR A 102 18.38 3.90 8.57
C THR A 102 16.92 3.46 8.48
N GLN A 103 16.03 4.31 8.97
CA GLN A 103 14.60 4.04 8.98
C GLN A 103 13.97 4.73 7.75
N PRO A 104 13.58 3.98 6.71
CA PRO A 104 12.65 4.53 5.73
C PRO A 104 11.36 4.94 6.46
N HIS A 105 10.69 5.98 5.95
CA HIS A 105 9.52 6.58 6.58
C HIS A 105 8.55 5.57 7.19
N THR A 106 7.85 5.95 8.26
CA THR A 106 7.11 5.01 9.14
C THR A 106 6.08 4.13 8.43
N LEU A 107 5.52 4.61 7.32
CA LEU A 107 4.55 3.92 6.46
C LEU A 107 5.17 3.32 5.18
N TYR A 108 6.49 3.25 5.09
CA TYR A 108 7.16 2.71 3.91
C TYR A 108 6.79 1.25 3.71
N ASN A 109 6.45 0.97 2.47
CA ASN A 109 5.81 -0.27 2.09
C ASN A 109 6.81 -1.37 1.71
N GLY A 110 8.10 -1.11 1.88
CA GLY A 110 9.19 -2.03 1.63
C GLY A 110 9.75 -1.90 0.21
N ALA A 111 11.03 -2.20 0.05
CA ALA A 111 11.71 -2.20 -1.22
C ALA A 111 11.34 -3.48 -2.00
N PRO A 112 11.10 -3.38 -3.32
CA PRO A 112 10.78 -4.54 -4.14
C PRO A 112 11.95 -5.52 -4.11
N THR A 113 11.67 -6.81 -3.98
CA THR A 113 12.71 -7.84 -4.10
C THR A 113 13.20 -7.93 -5.55
N LEU A 114 12.28 -7.75 -6.50
CA LEU A 114 12.54 -7.74 -7.95
C LEU A 114 13.37 -6.53 -8.41
N GLN A 115 13.59 -5.51 -7.56
CA GLN A 115 14.46 -4.38 -7.89
C GLN A 115 15.91 -4.82 -8.18
N LYS A 116 16.34 -5.96 -7.62
CA LYS A 116 17.67 -6.53 -7.90
C LYS A 116 17.81 -7.02 -9.35
N VAL A 117 16.72 -7.49 -9.95
CA VAL A 117 16.69 -7.99 -11.33
C VAL A 117 16.44 -6.84 -12.30
N TRP A 118 15.45 -5.98 -12.02
CA TRP A 118 15.11 -4.82 -12.86
C TRP A 118 15.70 -3.51 -12.34
N ARG A 119 17.03 -3.47 -12.18
CA ARG A 119 17.75 -2.29 -11.64
C ARG A 119 17.53 -1.00 -12.41
N ARG A 120 17.25 -1.08 -13.72
CA ARG A 120 17.03 0.07 -14.60
C ARG A 120 15.64 0.70 -14.45
N ASN A 121 14.68 0.01 -13.84
CA ASN A 121 13.33 0.52 -13.67
C ASN A 121 13.19 1.29 -12.35
N PRO A 122 12.48 2.43 -12.35
CA PRO A 122 12.18 3.14 -11.11
C PRO A 122 11.32 2.26 -10.20
N GLU A 123 11.59 2.31 -8.90
CA GLU A 123 10.93 1.49 -7.87
C GLU A 123 9.40 1.54 -7.99
N HIS A 124 8.84 2.71 -8.30
CA HIS A 124 7.42 2.90 -8.52
C HIS A 124 6.87 1.98 -9.62
N ARG A 125 7.51 1.93 -10.80
CA ARG A 125 7.06 1.05 -11.91
C ARG A 125 7.19 -0.43 -11.55
N VAL A 126 8.20 -0.80 -10.77
CA VAL A 126 8.35 -2.19 -10.30
C VAL A 126 7.16 -2.58 -9.43
N LYS A 127 6.74 -1.72 -8.50
CA LYS A 127 5.61 -1.98 -7.59
C LYS A 127 4.25 -1.94 -8.27
N THR A 128 4.05 -1.03 -9.23
CA THR A 128 2.72 -0.83 -9.83
C THR A 128 2.45 -1.70 -11.04
N VAL A 129 3.48 -2.21 -11.72
CA VAL A 129 3.33 -2.98 -12.97
C VAL A 129 4.00 -4.35 -12.86
N ILE A 130 5.28 -4.40 -12.51
CA ILE A 130 6.05 -5.65 -12.57
C ILE A 130 5.63 -6.64 -11.48
N GLU A 131 5.50 -6.19 -10.23
CA GLU A 131 5.03 -6.99 -9.10
C GLU A 131 3.65 -7.63 -9.35
N PRO A 132 2.62 -6.88 -9.81
CA PRO A 132 1.31 -7.44 -10.16
C PRO A 132 1.35 -8.43 -11.32
N LEU A 133 2.13 -8.16 -12.38
CA LEU A 133 2.28 -9.09 -13.51
C LEU A 133 2.95 -10.39 -13.06
N TYR A 134 3.98 -10.30 -12.22
CA TYR A 134 4.63 -11.46 -11.62
C TYR A 134 3.65 -12.25 -10.74
N MET A 135 2.82 -11.58 -9.96
CA MET A 135 1.75 -12.24 -9.20
C MET A 135 0.70 -12.90 -10.10
N GLY A 136 0.33 -12.28 -11.22
CA GLY A 136 -0.57 -12.87 -12.20
C GLY A 136 0.00 -14.15 -12.81
N ALA A 137 1.30 -14.15 -13.15
CA ALA A 137 1.98 -15.34 -13.64
C ALA A 137 2.02 -16.46 -12.58
N ILE A 138 2.32 -16.14 -11.31
CA ILE A 138 2.24 -17.11 -10.21
C ILE A 138 0.82 -17.65 -10.05
N ALA A 139 -0.19 -16.77 -10.06
CA ALA A 139 -1.58 -17.17 -9.94
C ALA A 139 -1.98 -18.15 -11.06
N LEU A 140 -1.55 -17.90 -12.30
CA LEU A 140 -1.80 -18.81 -13.42
C LEU A 140 -1.16 -20.18 -13.21
N CYS A 141 0.08 -20.24 -12.74
CA CYS A 141 0.74 -21.51 -12.42
C CYS A 141 0.05 -22.24 -11.25
N VAL A 142 -0.37 -21.50 -10.22
CA VAL A 142 -1.05 -22.05 -9.04
C VAL A 142 -2.45 -22.56 -9.37
N ALA A 143 -3.11 -22.03 -10.41
CA ALA A 143 -4.45 -22.45 -10.82
C ALA A 143 -4.52 -23.94 -11.18
N ILE A 144 -3.41 -24.55 -11.58
CA ILE A 144 -3.30 -25.99 -11.87
C ILE A 144 -3.47 -26.83 -10.59
N VAL A 145 -3.09 -26.27 -9.43
CA VAL A 145 -3.12 -26.95 -8.12
C VAL A 145 -4.36 -26.53 -7.33
N SER A 146 -4.69 -25.24 -7.33
CA SER A 146 -5.77 -24.69 -6.53
C SER A 146 -6.32 -23.40 -7.13
N VAL A 147 -7.49 -23.50 -7.75
CA VAL A 147 -8.27 -22.36 -8.26
C VAL A 147 -8.56 -21.29 -7.19
N PRO A 148 -9.02 -21.61 -5.95
CA PRO A 148 -9.34 -20.55 -4.97
C PRO A 148 -8.10 -19.75 -4.55
N LEU A 149 -6.94 -20.41 -4.42
CA LEU A 149 -5.68 -19.73 -4.11
C LEU A 149 -5.22 -18.87 -5.29
N ALA A 150 -5.30 -19.38 -6.53
CA ALA A 150 -4.98 -18.61 -7.71
C ALA A 150 -5.84 -17.35 -7.85
N ALA A 151 -7.16 -17.47 -7.67
CA ALA A 151 -8.08 -16.34 -7.69
C ALA A 151 -7.75 -15.32 -6.60
N TYR A 152 -7.46 -15.80 -5.37
CA TYR A 152 -7.04 -14.93 -4.27
C TYR A 152 -5.77 -14.15 -4.62
N LEU A 153 -4.73 -14.82 -5.13
CA LEU A 153 -3.45 -14.19 -5.49
C LEU A 153 -3.60 -13.19 -6.64
N ALA A 154 -4.44 -13.49 -7.63
CA ALA A 154 -4.73 -12.56 -8.72
C ALA A 154 -5.40 -11.28 -8.22
N VAL A 155 -6.46 -11.41 -7.41
CA VAL A 155 -7.16 -10.27 -6.79
C VAL A 155 -6.20 -9.48 -5.89
N ALA A 156 -5.45 -10.16 -5.04
CA ALA A 156 -4.47 -9.52 -4.17
C ALA A 156 -3.37 -8.78 -4.94
N GLY A 157 -2.90 -9.33 -6.07
CA GLY A 157 -1.95 -8.68 -6.97
C GLY A 157 -2.50 -7.39 -7.57
N VAL A 158 -3.73 -7.41 -8.09
CA VAL A 158 -4.40 -6.21 -8.63
C VAL A 158 -4.60 -5.16 -7.54
N CYS A 159 -5.07 -5.57 -6.36
CA CYS A 159 -5.28 -4.67 -5.23
C CYS A 159 -3.97 -4.08 -4.69
N ALA A 160 -2.87 -4.84 -4.72
CA ALA A 160 -1.52 -4.34 -4.40
C ALA A 160 -1.06 -3.29 -5.42
N ALA A 161 -1.32 -3.51 -6.71
CA ALA A 161 -1.04 -2.55 -7.79
C ALA A 161 -1.76 -1.23 -7.54
N ALA A 162 -3.07 -1.31 -7.34
CA ALA A 162 -3.94 -0.16 -7.12
C ALA A 162 -3.51 0.62 -5.86
N SER A 163 -3.27 -0.09 -4.75
CA SER A 163 -2.79 0.52 -3.50
C SER A 163 -1.45 1.22 -3.66
N SER A 164 -0.51 0.59 -4.39
CA SER A 164 0.83 1.17 -4.63
C SER A 164 0.76 2.38 -5.56
N GLY A 165 -0.09 2.35 -6.59
CA GLY A 165 -0.31 3.48 -7.49
C GLY A 165 -0.92 4.68 -6.78
N MET A 166 -1.94 4.46 -5.95
CA MET A 166 -2.54 5.52 -5.12
C MET A 166 -1.54 6.09 -4.11
N GLY A 167 -0.75 5.23 -3.46
CA GLY A 167 0.32 5.66 -2.56
C GLY A 167 1.36 6.53 -3.27
N GLY A 168 1.77 6.14 -4.47
CA GLY A 168 2.67 6.90 -5.33
C GLY A 168 2.10 8.26 -5.73
N ALA A 169 0.84 8.29 -6.18
CA ALA A 169 0.16 9.54 -6.55
C ALA A 169 0.03 10.51 -5.37
N LEU A 170 -0.34 10.02 -4.19
CA LEU A 170 -0.42 10.85 -2.98
C LEU A 170 0.93 11.38 -2.54
N GLN A 171 1.98 10.57 -2.62
CA GLN A 171 3.33 11.01 -2.28
C GLN A 171 3.82 12.05 -3.27
N HIS A 172 3.59 11.85 -4.57
CA HIS A 172 3.93 12.80 -5.61
C HIS A 172 3.22 14.15 -5.39
N ARG A 173 1.92 14.13 -5.09
CA ARG A 173 1.16 15.34 -4.76
C ARG A 173 1.75 16.08 -3.56
N ARG A 174 2.05 15.38 -2.47
CA ARG A 174 2.69 15.99 -1.29
C ARG A 174 4.06 16.60 -1.60
N THR A 175 4.84 15.98 -2.49
CA THR A 175 6.13 16.54 -2.91
C THR A 175 5.95 17.83 -3.70
N MET A 176 4.94 17.91 -4.57
CA MET A 176 4.60 19.16 -5.27
C MET A 176 4.12 20.24 -4.30
N ASP A 177 3.20 19.90 -3.39
CA ASP A 177 2.69 20.84 -2.38
C ASP A 177 3.83 21.44 -1.51
N LEU A 178 4.83 20.61 -1.15
CA LEU A 178 6.02 21.07 -0.42
C LEU A 178 6.94 21.95 -1.27
N HIS A 179 7.04 21.67 -2.58
CA HIS A 179 7.83 22.49 -3.49
C HIS A 179 7.21 23.89 -3.66
N ASP A 180 5.90 23.96 -3.84
CA ASP A 180 5.17 25.22 -3.96
C ASP A 180 5.30 26.04 -2.68
N ALA A 181 5.10 25.42 -1.51
CA ALA A 181 5.30 26.07 -0.22
C ALA A 181 6.74 26.59 -0.03
N PHE A 182 7.74 25.86 -0.53
CA PHE A 182 9.14 26.31 -0.48
C PHE A 182 9.36 27.55 -1.36
N VAL A 183 8.77 27.60 -2.56
CA VAL A 183 8.85 28.77 -3.45
C VAL A 183 8.17 29.98 -2.82
N GLU A 184 6.96 29.81 -2.27
CA GLU A 184 6.23 30.89 -1.58
C GLU A 184 7.01 31.46 -0.39
N GLN A 185 7.65 30.61 0.42
CA GLN A 185 8.49 31.03 1.53
C GLN A 185 9.71 31.83 1.06
N ARG A 186 10.32 31.42 -0.06
CA ARG A 186 11.47 32.13 -0.63
C ARG A 186 11.06 33.52 -1.13
N ASP A 187 9.97 33.62 -1.88
CA ASP A 187 9.48 34.88 -2.44
C ASP A 187 9.05 35.85 -1.34
N THR A 188 8.43 35.33 -0.27
CA THR A 188 8.08 36.11 0.92
C THR A 188 9.33 36.65 1.62
N ALA A 189 10.37 35.81 1.77
CA ALA A 189 11.64 36.23 2.37
C ALA A 189 12.38 37.28 1.53
N GLU A 190 12.35 37.15 0.20
CA GLU A 190 12.92 38.16 -0.70
C GLU A 190 12.17 39.49 -0.62
N SER A 191 10.84 39.45 -0.59
CA SER A 191 10.00 40.65 -0.42
C SER A 191 10.30 41.37 0.89
N PHE A 192 10.49 40.61 1.99
CA PHE A 192 10.88 41.16 3.27
C PHE A 192 12.28 41.82 3.25
N ARG A 193 13.25 41.21 2.56
CA ARG A 193 14.59 41.80 2.38
C ARG A 193 14.52 43.13 1.60
N ARG A 194 13.73 43.17 0.52
CA ARG A 194 13.52 44.41 -0.26
C ARG A 194 12.90 45.52 0.58
N MET A 195 11.94 45.21 1.46
CA MET A 195 11.37 46.19 2.38
C MET A 195 12.36 46.70 3.43
N ARG A 196 13.26 45.83 3.91
CA ARG A 196 14.30 46.22 4.87
C ARG A 196 15.38 47.09 4.25
N ASP A 197 15.81 46.73 3.04
CA ASP A 197 16.92 47.40 2.34
C ASP A 197 16.43 48.63 1.54
N GLY A 198 15.11 48.86 1.46
CA GLY A 198 14.46 50.04 0.89
C GLY A 198 14.50 51.30 1.78
N ARG A 199 15.55 51.44 2.59
CA ARG A 199 16.02 52.71 3.15
C ARG A 199 17.33 53.10 2.49
#